data_AF-A0A950M1M1-F1
#
_entry.id   AF-A0A950M1M1-F1
#
_cell.length_a   1.000
_cell.length_b   1.000
_cell.length_c   1.000
_cell.angle_alpha   90.00
_cell.angle_beta   90.00
_cell.angle_gamma   90.00
#
_symmetry.space_group_name_H-M   'P 1'
#
loop_
_entity.id
_entity.type
_entity.pdbx_description
1 polymer ?
#
loop_
_entity_poly.entity_id
_entity_poly.type
_entity_poly.pdbx_seq_one_letter_code
_entity_poly.pdbx_strand_id
1 'polypeptide(L)' 'MDDPTWLHHLHRSDYSTWFRKVIKDDELAQEVASVEADAALDARQSRARVADVVTRRYTAPAGGRGQS' A
#
# COMPACT_ATOMS: atom_id res chain seq x y z
N MET A 1 -13.32 -6.62 -2.45
CA MET A 1 -12.24 -7.62 -2.45
C MET A 1 -12.31 -8.37 -1.14
N ASP A 2 -12.50 -9.67 -1.25
CA ASP A 2 -12.52 -10.63 -0.15
C ASP A 2 -11.10 -11.00 0.27
N ASP A 3 -10.95 -11.43 1.52
CA ASP A 3 -9.66 -11.79 2.13
C ASP A 3 -8.82 -12.82 1.34
N PRO A 4 -9.37 -13.92 0.80
CA PRO A 4 -8.57 -14.87 0.02
C PRO A 4 -8.07 -14.28 -1.30
N THR A 5 -8.88 -13.45 -1.96
CA THR A 5 -8.47 -12.74 -3.19
C THR A 5 -7.36 -11.75 -2.89
N TRP A 6 -7.46 -11.03 -1.77
CA TRP A 6 -6.42 -10.11 -1.32
C TRP A 6 -5.09 -10.82 -1.07
N LEU A 7 -5.08 -11.90 -0.27
CA LEU A 7 -3.86 -12.65 0.05
C LEU A 7 -3.23 -13.30 -1.19
N HIS A 8 -4.05 -13.76 -2.14
CA HIS A 8 -3.55 -14.31 -3.40
C HIS A 8 -2.68 -13.30 -4.16
N HIS A 9 -3.13 -12.05 -4.25
CA HIS A 9 -2.38 -10.97 -4.90
C HIS A 9 -1.19 -10.50 -4.05
N LEU A 10 -1.36 -10.44 -2.73
CA LEU A 10 -0.30 -10.06 -1.78
C LEU A 10 0.91 -10.99 -1.91
N HIS A 11 0.70 -12.31 -1.90
CA HIS A 11 1.79 -13.30 -2.03
C HIS A 11 2.45 -13.33 -3.42
N ARG A 12 1.80 -12.76 -4.43
CA ARG A 12 2.35 -12.64 -5.79
C ARG A 12 3.11 -11.34 -6.02
N SER A 13 3.20 -10.48 -5.00
CA SER A 13 3.74 -9.13 -5.10
C SER A 13 3.06 -8.28 -6.17
N ASP A 14 1.77 -8.51 -6.40
CA ASP A 14 1.01 -7.83 -7.44
C ASP A 14 0.81 -6.34 -7.07
N TYR A 15 0.71 -5.99 -5.78
CA TYR A 15 0.49 -4.61 -5.36
C TYR A 15 1.74 -3.77 -5.51
N SER A 16 2.91 -4.22 -5.02
CA SER A 16 4.16 -3.49 -5.24
C SER A 16 4.49 -3.34 -6.73
N THR A 17 4.22 -4.38 -7.52
CA THR A 17 4.37 -4.35 -8.98
C THR A 17 3.47 -3.29 -9.61
N TRP A 18 2.21 -3.21 -9.18
CA TRP A 18 1.27 -2.20 -9.66
C TRP A 18 1.71 -0.78 -9.30
N PHE A 19 2.14 -0.54 -8.05
CA PHE A 19 2.65 0.77 -7.62
C PHE A 19 3.86 1.22 -8.45
N ARG A 20 4.80 0.31 -8.71
CA ARG A 20 5.99 0.61 -9.54
C ARG A 20 5.63 0.84 -11.01
N LYS A 21 4.79 -0.01 -11.60
CA LYS A 21 4.58 -0.02 -13.05
C LYS A 21 3.48 0.92 -13.52
N VAL A 22 2.43 1.09 -12.74
CA VAL A 22 1.25 1.87 -13.12
C VAL A 22 1.29 3.25 -12.47
N ILE A 23 1.46 3.30 -11.15
CA ILE A 23 1.49 4.57 -10.41
C ILE A 23 2.84 5.29 -10.54
N LYS A 24 3.91 4.56 -10.91
CA LYS A 24 5.28 5.06 -11.03
C LYS A 24 5.86 5.59 -9.71
N ASP A 25 5.42 5.00 -8.61
CA ASP A 25 5.87 5.35 -7.27
C ASP A 25 6.72 4.23 -6.71
N ASP A 26 8.04 4.34 -6.90
CA ASP A 26 8.99 3.29 -6.53
C ASP A 26 9.17 3.18 -5.01
N GLU A 27 9.08 4.30 -4.29
CA GLU A 27 9.14 4.30 -2.83
C GLU A 27 7.92 3.57 -2.24
N LEU A 28 6.72 3.89 -2.72
CA LEU A 28 5.51 3.18 -2.31
C LEU A 28 5.57 1.70 -2.66
N ALA A 29 6.10 1.36 -3.83
CA ALA A 29 6.29 -0.03 -4.22
C ALA A 29 7.22 -0.78 -3.25
N GLN A 30 8.30 -0.14 -2.80
CA GLN A 30 9.25 -0.72 -1.85
C GLN A 30 8.62 -0.95 -0.46
N GLU A 31 7.85 0.03 0.04
CA GLU A 31 7.14 -0.09 1.31
C GLU A 31 6.08 -1.20 1.26
N VAL A 32 5.30 -1.26 0.18
CA VAL A 32 4.29 -2.30 -0.01
C VAL A 32 4.92 -3.68 -0.19
N ALA A 33 6.06 -3.79 -0.90
CA ALA A 33 6.79 -5.04 -1.03
C ALA A 33 7.24 -5.60 0.33
N SER A 34 7.55 -4.72 1.29
CA SER A 34 7.91 -5.13 2.66
C SER A 34 6.72 -5.72 3.41
N VAL A 35 5.50 -5.20 3.17
CA VAL A 35 4.25 -5.78 3.70
C VAL A 35 3.94 -7.12 3.02
N GLU A 36 4.17 -7.23 1.72
CA GLU A 36 3.96 -8.46 0.95
C GLU A 36 4.91 -9.61 1.36
N ALA A 37 6.13 -9.27 1.79
CA ALA A 37 7.12 -10.24 2.27
C ALA A 37 6.82 -10.76 3.70
N ASP A 38 5.97 -10.08 4.47
CA ASP A 38 5.61 -10.47 5.83
C ASP A 38 4.48 -11.51 5.81
N ALA A 39 4.87 -12.78 5.66
CA ALA A 39 3.95 -13.92 5.62
C ALA A 39 3.19 -14.16 6.94
N ALA A 40 3.52 -13.45 8.02
CA ALA A 40 2.78 -13.52 9.28
C ALA A 40 1.49 -12.68 9.26
N LEU A 41 1.31 -11.81 8.25
CA LEU A 41 0.15 -10.94 8.17
C LEU A 41 -1.06 -11.63 7.55
N ASP A 42 -2.19 -11.53 8.25
CA ASP A 42 -3.48 -11.85 7.67
C ASP A 42 -3.95 -10.76 6.68
N ALA A 43 -5.04 -11.05 5.96
CA ALA A 43 -5.60 -10.14 4.95
C ALA A 43 -5.95 -8.76 5.51
N ARG A 44 -6.53 -8.71 6.72
CA ARG A 44 -6.93 -7.46 7.37
C ARG A 44 -5.72 -6.66 7.81
N GLN A 45 -4.73 -7.32 8.42
CA GLN A 45 -3.49 -6.66 8.86
C GLN A 45 -2.69 -6.09 7.69
N SER A 46 -2.45 -6.90 6.65
CA SER A 46 -1.73 -6.46 5.46
C SER A 46 -2.45 -5.31 4.75
N ARG A 47 -3.78 -5.41 4.59
CA ARG A 47 -4.59 -4.34 3.98
C ARG A 47 -4.58 -3.04 4.79
N ALA A 48 -4.64 -3.13 6.11
CA ALA A 48 -4.53 -1.94 6.97
C ALA A 48 -3.17 -1.25 6.81
N ARG A 49 -2.07 -2.02 6.72
CA ARG A 49 -0.74 -1.45 6.50
C ARG A 49 -0.58 -0.82 5.12
N VAL A 50 -1.00 -1.51 4.05
CA VAL A 50 -0.96 -0.93 2.70
C VAL A 50 -1.79 0.35 2.62
N ALA A 51 -2.98 0.37 3.24
CA ALA A 51 -3.81 1.58 3.31
C ALA A 51 -3.12 2.72 4.08
N ASP A 52 -2.48 2.44 5.21
CA ASP A 52 -1.73 3.45 5.98
C ASP A 52 -0.58 4.06 5.16
N VAL A 53 0.21 3.25 4.46
CA VAL A 53 1.29 3.75 3.58
C VAL A 53 0.72 4.65 2.47
N VAL A 54 -0.32 4.18 1.78
CA VAL A 54 -1.00 4.96 0.73
C VAL A 54 -1.57 6.26 1.31
N THR A 55 -2.16 6.21 2.51
CA THR A 55 -2.76 7.38 3.14
C THR A 55 -1.73 8.41 3.53
N ARG A 56 -0.60 8.00 4.11
CA ARG A 56 0.51 8.91 4.44
C ARG A 56 1.05 9.61 3.20
N ARG A 57 1.09 8.92 2.07
CA ARG A 57 1.72 9.41 0.84
C ARG A 57 0.80 10.27 -0.02
N TYR A 58 -0.49 9.91 -0.12
CA TYR A 58 -1.46 10.60 -0.99
C TYR A 58 -2.56 11.35 -0.24
N THR A 59 -2.65 11.18 1.08
CA THR A 59 -3.66 11.82 1.93
C THR A 59 -3.06 12.62 3.08
N ALA A 60 -1.80 13.06 2.95
CA ALA A 60 -1.33 14.22 3.69
C ALA A 60 -2.35 15.36 3.50
N PRO A 61 -2.76 16.06 4.56
CA PRO A 61 -3.85 17.02 4.45
C PRO A 61 -3.49 18.04 3.36
N ALA A 62 -4.47 18.39 2.53
CA ALA A 62 -4.43 19.59 1.70
C ALA A 62 -4.45 20.87 2.57
N GLY A 63 -3.72 20.89 3.69
CA GLY A 63 -3.58 21.99 4.65
C GLY A 63 -2.51 22.99 4.25
N GLY A 64 -2.05 22.95 3.01
CA GLY A 64 -1.22 23.99 2.41
C GLY A 64 -2.08 24.96 1.59
N ARG A 65 -3.02 25.68 2.22
CA ARG A 65 -3.45 27.01 1.74
C ARG A 65 -4.23 27.78 2.82
N GLY A 66 -3.49 28.63 3.52
CA GLY A 66 -3.97 29.88 4.13
C GLY A 66 -4.49 29.76 5.57
N GLN A 67 -4.41 30.75 6.45
CA GLN A 67 -3.99 32.16 6.36
C GLN A 67 -3.78 32.64 7.81
N SER A 68 -2.76 33.48 8.02
CA SER A 68 -2.62 34.54 9.04
C SER A 68 -2.75 34.21 10.54
#